data_AF-A0A553KQQ5-F1
#
_entry.id   AF-A0A553KQQ5-F1
#
_cell.length_a   1.000
_cell.length_b   1.000
_cell.length_c   1.000
_cell.angle_alpha   90.00
_cell.angle_beta   90.00
_cell.angle_gamma   90.00
#
_symmetry.space_group_name_H-M   'P 1'
#
loop_
_entity.id
_entity.type
_entity.pdbx_description
1 polymer ?
#
loop_
_entity_poly.entity_id
_entity_poly.type
_entity_poly.pdbx_seq_one_letter_code
_entity_poly.pdbx_strand_id
1 'polypeptide(L)'
;MPLRLLLALFLALLLPASAFAYSYGDPNKEDLAESFKEIAAKLEQTPEDWNGAHQAFLSRKNEIALEFGQQTAQTLEANFSQQNKDLVLHNYKALLVKNIDRRLTNAEQQFDDYAKAKLLLAKGRGTLNVLAPYISDSASKTAFAAFDKALAALGNPGLFGVGTVPSDKNEFLKQTKLIRSTLQPLFPWKGGTASPAGTKTTAGGSSPAGQQTPTSGSLPGQSAVSPAAQAPEQSPGQGEPAAQSSAHSAGGQTDGPTANPAPAGEGAKPAPSKVNPVVTASLMGGLIIVFGSLFWLAKRKKWI
;
A
#
# COMPACT_ATOMS: atom_id res chain seq x y z
N MET A 1 -51.13 4.76 -26.55
CA MET A 1 -49.99 5.01 -25.64
C MET A 1 -48.61 4.45 -26.06
N PRO A 2 -48.45 3.36 -26.85
CA PRO A 2 -47.16 2.62 -26.87
C PRO A 2 -45.96 3.44 -27.36
N LEU A 3 -46.12 4.33 -28.35
CA LEU A 3 -45.01 5.11 -28.93
C LEU A 3 -44.27 5.98 -27.88
N ARG A 4 -44.97 6.52 -26.87
CA ARG A 4 -44.33 7.30 -25.80
C ARG A 4 -43.52 6.42 -24.84
N LEU A 5 -43.98 5.18 -24.61
CA LEU A 5 -43.24 4.20 -23.80
C LEU A 5 -41.99 3.72 -24.54
N LEU A 6 -42.12 3.44 -25.84
CA LEU A 6 -41.01 3.02 -26.70
C LEU A 6 -39.94 4.12 -26.83
N LEU A 7 -40.36 5.38 -27.00
CA LEU A 7 -39.45 6.53 -27.03
C LEU A 7 -38.74 6.76 -25.70
N ALA A 8 -39.43 6.60 -24.56
CA ALA A 8 -38.80 6.69 -23.24
C ALA A 8 -37.77 5.57 -23.01
N LEU A 9 -38.07 4.34 -23.44
CA LEU A 9 -37.13 3.21 -23.39
C LEU A 9 -35.90 3.43 -24.29
N PHE A 10 -36.11 3.96 -25.50
CA PHE A 10 -35.03 4.31 -26.43
C PHE A 10 -34.15 5.45 -25.89
N LEU A 11 -34.74 6.44 -25.21
CA LEU A 11 -34.01 7.54 -24.58
C LEU A 11 -33.21 7.08 -23.34
N ALA A 12 -33.71 6.08 -22.59
CA ALA A 12 -32.96 5.46 -21.49
C ALA A 12 -31.74 4.67 -21.98
N LEU A 13 -31.81 4.06 -23.18
CA LEU A 13 -30.67 3.39 -23.83
C LEU A 13 -29.58 4.36 -24.36
N LEU A 14 -29.88 5.66 -24.43
CA LEU A 14 -28.93 6.71 -24.81
C LEU A 14 -28.22 7.36 -23.61
N LEU A 15 -28.55 6.95 -22.38
CA LEU A 15 -27.74 7.30 -21.21
C LEU A 15 -26.38 6.61 -21.32
N PRO A 16 -25.25 7.34 -21.22
CA PRO A 16 -23.94 6.70 -21.27
C PRO A 16 -23.80 5.79 -20.06
N ALA A 17 -23.78 4.48 -20.29
CA ALA A 17 -23.37 3.52 -19.28
C ALA A 17 -21.95 3.91 -18.83
N SER A 18 -21.84 4.46 -17.62
CA SER A 18 -20.57 4.93 -17.06
C SER A 18 -19.70 3.71 -16.80
N ALA A 19 -18.94 3.31 -17.82
CA ALA A 19 -17.91 2.30 -17.70
C ALA A 19 -16.91 2.80 -16.66
N PHE A 20 -17.02 2.29 -15.44
CA PHE A 20 -15.95 2.30 -14.49
C PHE A 20 -14.81 1.50 -15.12
N ALA A 21 -13.94 2.21 -15.84
CA ALA A 21 -12.68 1.69 -16.33
C ALA A 21 -11.85 1.36 -15.09
N TYR A 22 -12.07 0.14 -14.56
CA TYR A 22 -11.35 -0.42 -13.45
C TYR A 22 -9.87 -0.24 -13.75
N SER A 23 -9.16 0.55 -12.94
CA SER A 23 -7.91 1.18 -13.37
C SER A 23 -6.81 0.11 -13.47
N TYR A 24 -6.70 -0.51 -14.64
CA TYR A 24 -5.87 -1.69 -14.89
C TYR A 24 -4.38 -1.33 -14.95
N GLY A 25 -3.82 -1.08 -13.77
CA GLY A 25 -2.39 -1.10 -13.53
C GLY A 25 -1.61 0.08 -14.12
N ASP A 26 -1.84 1.29 -13.62
CA ASP A 26 -0.67 2.13 -13.32
C ASP A 26 0.08 1.41 -12.19
N PRO A 27 1.26 0.81 -12.44
CA PRO A 27 1.92 -0.04 -11.45
C PRO A 27 2.47 0.77 -10.27
N ASN A 28 2.49 2.10 -10.38
CA ASN A 28 2.94 3.04 -9.34
C ASN A 28 1.78 3.54 -8.47
N LYS A 29 0.53 3.17 -8.80
CA LYS A 29 -0.64 3.38 -7.94
C LYS A 29 -0.99 2.09 -7.23
N GLU A 30 -1.27 2.23 -5.95
CA GLU A 30 -1.60 1.12 -5.07
C GLU A 30 -2.89 1.49 -4.35
N ASP A 31 -3.89 0.62 -4.48
CA ASP A 31 -5.28 0.87 -4.12
C ASP A 31 -5.48 1.26 -2.63
N LEU A 32 -4.64 0.75 -1.74
CA LEU A 32 -4.62 1.05 -0.31
C LEU A 32 -3.84 2.33 0.01
N ALA A 33 -2.84 2.66 -0.82
CA ALA A 33 -2.12 3.92 -0.74
C ALA A 33 -2.99 5.10 -1.26
N GLU A 34 -3.78 4.88 -2.31
CA GLU A 34 -4.73 5.87 -2.82
C GLU A 34 -5.89 6.10 -1.83
N SER A 35 -6.42 5.06 -1.17
CA SER A 35 -7.41 5.27 -0.10
C SER A 35 -6.84 6.04 1.09
N PHE A 36 -5.56 5.86 1.45
CA PHE A 36 -4.92 6.66 2.48
C PHE A 36 -4.85 8.16 2.11
N LYS A 37 -4.56 8.50 0.84
CA LYS A 37 -4.56 9.88 0.37
C LYS A 37 -5.93 10.54 0.53
N GLU A 38 -7.00 9.82 0.21
CA GLU A 38 -8.37 10.31 0.45
C GLU A 38 -8.62 10.49 1.95
N ILE A 39 -8.36 9.47 2.78
CA ILE A 39 -8.53 9.53 4.24
C ILE A 39 -7.81 10.73 4.85
N ALA A 40 -6.55 10.97 4.47
CA ALA A 40 -5.79 12.12 4.92
C ALA A 40 -6.43 13.44 4.44
N ALA A 41 -6.75 13.57 3.15
CA ALA A 41 -7.37 14.78 2.60
C ALA A 41 -8.79 15.07 3.12
N LYS A 42 -9.47 14.07 3.72
CA LYS A 42 -10.74 14.23 4.45
C LYS A 42 -10.52 14.69 5.89
N LEU A 43 -9.50 14.15 6.57
CA LEU A 43 -9.17 14.52 7.95
C LEU A 43 -8.36 15.83 8.07
N GLU A 44 -7.78 16.36 6.99
CA GLU A 44 -7.19 17.72 6.96
C GLU A 44 -8.20 18.84 6.65
N GLN A 45 -9.51 18.55 6.67
CA GLN A 45 -10.57 19.55 6.49
C GLN A 45 -10.93 20.24 7.82
N THR A 46 -11.49 21.44 7.73
CA THR A 46 -11.97 22.22 8.89
C THR A 46 -13.45 22.59 8.68
N PRO A 47 -14.41 21.92 9.34
CA PRO A 47 -14.24 20.74 10.21
C PRO A 47 -13.83 19.48 9.44
N GLU A 48 -13.33 18.48 10.16
CA GLU A 48 -12.82 17.22 9.61
C GLU A 48 -13.97 16.35 9.04
N ASP A 49 -13.84 15.86 7.80
CA ASP A 49 -14.86 15.00 7.17
C ASP A 49 -14.67 13.54 7.61
N TRP A 50 -15.00 13.28 8.87
CA TRP A 50 -14.95 11.96 9.50
C TRP A 50 -15.79 10.90 8.77
N ASN A 51 -16.92 11.29 8.17
CA ASN A 51 -17.76 10.38 7.41
C ASN A 51 -17.08 9.99 6.09
N GLY A 52 -16.62 10.97 5.31
CA GLY A 52 -15.88 10.71 4.08
C GLY A 52 -14.60 9.90 4.31
N ALA A 53 -13.84 10.20 5.36
CA ALA A 53 -12.65 9.44 5.74
C ALA A 53 -13.01 7.98 6.10
N HIS A 54 -14.09 7.77 6.86
CA HIS A 54 -14.55 6.44 7.25
C HIS A 54 -15.06 5.63 6.05
N GLN A 55 -15.82 6.23 5.14
CA GLN A 55 -16.27 5.56 3.89
C GLN A 55 -15.08 5.14 3.01
N ALA A 56 -14.06 6.01 2.87
CA ALA A 56 -12.84 5.68 2.13
C ALA A 56 -12.12 4.46 2.73
N PHE A 57 -12.05 4.35 4.06
CA PHE A 57 -11.55 3.13 4.72
C PHE A 57 -12.47 1.92 4.53
N LEU A 58 -13.79 2.06 4.68
CA LEU A 58 -14.75 0.96 4.54
C LEU A 58 -14.67 0.30 3.16
N SER A 59 -14.38 1.07 2.10
CA SER A 59 -14.14 0.55 0.75
C SER A 59 -13.00 -0.48 0.68
N ARG A 60 -12.00 -0.38 1.57
CA ARG A 60 -10.83 -1.27 1.66
C ARG A 60 -10.84 -2.23 2.84
N LYS A 61 -11.75 -2.07 3.81
CA LYS A 61 -11.79 -2.88 5.04
C LYS A 61 -11.72 -4.39 4.80
N ASN A 62 -12.42 -4.90 3.77
CA ASN A 62 -12.42 -6.33 3.43
C ASN A 62 -11.09 -6.79 2.82
N GLU A 63 -10.47 -5.97 1.95
CA GLU A 63 -9.13 -6.21 1.39
C GLU A 63 -8.09 -6.20 2.51
N ILE A 64 -8.14 -5.21 3.42
CA ILE A 64 -7.27 -5.12 4.59
C ILE A 64 -7.42 -6.34 5.50
N ALA A 65 -8.64 -6.80 5.74
CA ALA A 65 -8.93 -7.98 6.58
C ALA A 65 -8.44 -9.29 5.96
N LEU A 66 -8.46 -9.41 4.62
CA LEU A 66 -7.96 -10.56 3.87
C LEU A 66 -6.42 -10.58 3.81
N GLU A 67 -5.80 -9.43 3.55
CA GLU A 67 -4.36 -9.33 3.28
C GLU A 67 -3.50 -9.13 4.55
N PHE A 68 -4.07 -8.56 5.61
CA PHE A 68 -3.36 -8.24 6.87
C PHE A 68 -4.08 -8.75 8.13
N GLY A 69 -5.20 -9.44 7.97
CA GLY A 69 -5.95 -10.09 9.05
C GLY A 69 -7.06 -9.22 9.66
N GLN A 70 -8.12 -9.90 10.12
CA GLN A 70 -9.32 -9.27 10.71
C GLN A 70 -9.00 -8.28 11.84
N GLN A 71 -8.04 -8.59 12.72
CA GLN A 71 -7.65 -7.73 13.83
C GLN A 71 -7.08 -6.38 13.36
N THR A 72 -6.36 -6.34 12.23
CA THR A 72 -5.83 -5.09 11.64
C THR A 72 -6.96 -4.21 11.13
N ALA A 73 -7.95 -4.79 10.43
CA ALA A 73 -9.13 -4.08 9.98
C ALA A 73 -10.01 -3.58 11.15
N GLN A 74 -10.24 -4.41 12.17
CA GLN A 74 -11.00 -4.05 13.38
C GLN A 74 -10.32 -2.94 14.20
N THR A 75 -8.98 -2.93 14.26
CA THR A 75 -8.24 -1.84 14.92
C THR A 75 -8.44 -0.51 14.21
N LEU A 76 -8.37 -0.49 12.87
CA LEU A 76 -8.61 0.75 12.11
C LEU A 76 -10.06 1.23 12.25
N GLU A 77 -11.04 0.33 12.20
CA GLU A 77 -12.45 0.60 12.50
C GLU A 77 -12.62 1.27 13.88
N ALA A 78 -11.96 0.76 14.91
CA ALA A 78 -11.97 1.34 16.24
C ALA A 78 -11.34 2.74 16.27
N ASN A 79 -10.22 2.96 15.57
CA ASN A 79 -9.57 4.27 15.47
C ASN A 79 -10.50 5.33 14.83
N PHE A 80 -11.22 4.98 13.76
CA PHE A 80 -12.23 5.85 13.16
C PHE A 80 -13.41 6.11 14.10
N SER A 81 -13.89 5.07 14.79
CA SER A 81 -14.97 5.18 15.78
C SER A 81 -14.61 6.07 16.97
N GLN A 82 -13.33 6.21 17.30
CA GLN A 82 -12.81 7.08 18.35
C GLN A 82 -12.58 8.54 17.89
N GLN A 83 -12.75 8.84 16.60
CA GLN A 83 -12.45 10.15 15.99
C GLN A 83 -11.05 10.70 16.35
N ASN A 84 -10.07 9.81 16.49
CA ASN A 84 -8.69 10.17 16.84
C ASN A 84 -7.85 10.25 15.56
N LYS A 85 -7.75 11.45 14.97
CA LYS A 85 -7.03 11.73 13.72
C LYS A 85 -5.59 11.20 13.75
N ASP A 86 -4.83 11.50 14.79
CA ASP A 86 -3.44 11.04 14.92
C ASP A 86 -3.33 9.52 14.94
N LEU A 87 -4.23 8.84 15.65
CA LEU A 87 -4.22 7.38 15.77
C LEU A 87 -4.68 6.69 14.47
N VAL A 88 -5.65 7.26 13.75
CA VAL A 88 -6.02 6.83 12.39
C VAL A 88 -4.84 6.99 11.44
N LEU A 89 -4.31 8.20 11.29
CA LEU A 89 -3.23 8.48 10.34
C LEU A 89 -1.94 7.72 10.68
N HIS A 90 -1.61 7.54 11.97
CA HIS A 90 -0.46 6.74 12.39
C HIS A 90 -0.61 5.26 12.02
N ASN A 91 -1.73 4.61 12.36
CA ASN A 91 -1.91 3.19 12.05
C ASN A 91 -2.11 2.93 10.56
N TYR A 92 -2.70 3.86 9.80
CA TYR A 92 -2.79 3.71 8.35
C TYR A 92 -1.40 3.81 7.69
N LYS A 93 -0.52 4.72 8.15
CA LYS A 93 0.89 4.74 7.71
C LYS A 93 1.65 3.46 8.08
N ALA A 94 1.40 2.91 9.27
CA ALA A 94 1.93 1.59 9.66
C ALA A 94 1.40 0.45 8.75
N LEU A 95 0.15 0.53 8.30
CA LEU A 95 -0.42 -0.40 7.32
C LEU A 95 0.20 -0.22 5.92
N LEU A 96 0.50 1.00 5.48
CA LEU A 96 1.22 1.21 4.21
C LEU A 96 2.63 0.58 4.24
N VAL A 97 3.34 0.67 5.37
CA VAL A 97 4.63 -0.04 5.55
C VAL A 97 4.45 -1.56 5.49
N LYS A 98 3.38 -2.11 6.09
CA LYS A 98 3.03 -3.54 5.95
C LYS A 98 2.70 -3.93 4.51
N ASN A 99 2.04 -3.06 3.74
CA ASN A 99 1.79 -3.30 2.32
C ASN A 99 3.12 -3.34 1.54
N ILE A 100 4.01 -2.36 1.73
CA ILE A 100 5.36 -2.36 1.14
C ILE A 100 6.08 -3.67 1.43
N ASP A 101 6.16 -4.08 2.70
CA ASP A 101 6.81 -5.31 3.14
C ASP A 101 6.23 -6.57 2.46
N ARG A 102 4.90 -6.65 2.35
CA ARG A 102 4.20 -7.72 1.62
C ARG A 102 4.49 -7.69 0.12
N ARG A 103 4.52 -6.53 -0.52
CA ARG A 103 4.86 -6.38 -1.96
C ARG A 103 6.31 -6.82 -2.22
N LEU A 104 7.25 -6.46 -1.34
CA LEU A 104 8.64 -6.94 -1.40
C LEU A 104 8.72 -8.46 -1.23
N THR A 105 8.06 -9.02 -0.21
CA THR A 105 8.04 -10.46 0.08
C THR A 105 7.48 -11.27 -1.09
N ASN A 106 6.42 -10.79 -1.72
CA ASN A 106 5.86 -11.42 -2.92
C ASN A 106 6.80 -11.27 -4.14
N ALA A 107 7.55 -10.17 -4.25
CA ALA A 107 8.54 -9.97 -5.32
C ALA A 107 9.74 -10.92 -5.17
N GLU A 108 10.16 -11.23 -3.94
CA GLU A 108 11.18 -12.25 -3.64
C GLU A 108 10.70 -13.65 -4.02
N GLN A 109 9.45 -13.99 -3.68
CA GLN A 109 8.81 -15.26 -4.06
C GLN A 109 8.56 -15.41 -5.57
N GLN A 110 8.55 -14.30 -6.32
CA GLN A 110 8.38 -14.28 -7.77
C GLN A 110 9.63 -13.77 -8.50
N PHE A 111 10.80 -13.76 -7.85
CA PHE A 111 12.03 -13.15 -8.38
C PHE A 111 12.40 -13.68 -9.78
N ASP A 112 12.21 -14.97 -10.00
CA ASP A 112 12.54 -15.65 -11.25
C ASP A 112 11.52 -15.36 -12.38
N ASP A 113 10.41 -14.68 -12.08
CA ASP A 113 9.47 -14.07 -13.03
C ASP A 113 9.65 -12.54 -13.03
N TYR A 114 10.49 -12.07 -13.96
CA TYR A 114 10.83 -10.65 -14.12
C TYR A 114 9.59 -9.73 -14.16
N ALA A 115 8.52 -10.13 -14.86
CA ALA A 115 7.34 -9.30 -15.05
C ALA A 115 6.56 -9.14 -13.73
N LYS A 116 6.35 -10.23 -12.99
CA LYS A 116 5.67 -10.19 -11.69
C LYS A 116 6.51 -9.49 -10.63
N ALA A 117 7.80 -9.81 -10.51
CA ALA A 117 8.68 -9.18 -9.52
C ALA A 117 8.79 -7.66 -9.75
N LYS A 118 8.93 -7.22 -11.02
CA LYS A 118 8.94 -5.80 -11.39
C LYS A 118 7.64 -5.09 -11.07
N LEU A 119 6.49 -5.70 -11.35
CA LEU A 119 5.16 -5.16 -11.01
C LEU A 119 4.99 -5.02 -9.49
N LEU A 120 5.48 -5.99 -8.71
CA LEU A 120 5.40 -5.99 -7.26
C LEU A 120 6.34 -4.94 -6.62
N LEU A 121 7.58 -4.80 -7.13
CA LEU A 121 8.46 -3.68 -6.76
C LEU A 121 7.81 -2.33 -7.06
N ALA A 122 7.22 -2.15 -8.25
CA ALA A 122 6.58 -0.91 -8.65
C ALA A 122 5.41 -0.54 -7.70
N LYS A 123 4.58 -1.51 -7.29
CA LYS A 123 3.50 -1.27 -6.30
C LYS A 123 4.03 -0.92 -4.91
N GLY A 124 5.13 -1.54 -4.48
CA GLY A 124 5.83 -1.16 -3.25
C GLY A 124 6.38 0.27 -3.32
N ARG A 125 7.03 0.63 -4.43
CA ARG A 125 7.58 1.98 -4.68
C ARG A 125 6.48 3.02 -4.82
N GLY A 126 5.34 2.65 -5.40
CA GLY A 126 4.12 3.45 -5.47
C GLY A 126 3.55 3.78 -4.08
N THR A 127 3.48 2.77 -3.21
CA THR A 127 3.11 2.96 -1.80
C THR A 127 4.11 3.84 -1.06
N LEU A 128 5.41 3.74 -1.36
CA LEU A 128 6.43 4.63 -0.82
C LEU A 128 6.28 6.09 -1.30
N ASN A 129 5.88 6.34 -2.56
CA ASN A 129 5.57 7.70 -3.04
C ASN A 129 4.51 8.39 -2.17
N VAL A 130 3.52 7.64 -1.70
CA VAL A 130 2.46 8.14 -0.81
C VAL A 130 2.93 8.32 0.63
N LEU A 131 3.83 7.46 1.10
CA LEU A 131 4.39 7.52 2.46
C LEU A 131 5.48 8.60 2.61
N ALA A 132 6.17 8.96 1.52
CA ALA A 132 7.33 9.85 1.50
C ALA A 132 7.12 11.22 2.21
N PRO A 133 5.97 11.92 2.10
CA PRO A 133 5.74 13.19 2.79
C PRO A 133 5.65 13.09 4.33
N TYR A 134 5.58 11.87 4.87
CA TYR A 134 5.38 11.61 6.30
C TYR A 134 6.60 10.98 6.99
N ILE A 135 7.71 10.82 6.27
CA ILE A 135 8.99 10.27 6.77
C ILE A 135 10.12 11.27 6.53
N SER A 136 11.30 11.04 7.12
CA SER A 136 12.44 11.93 6.90
C SER A 136 12.99 11.79 5.47
N ASP A 137 13.52 12.91 4.95
CA ASP A 137 14.23 12.99 3.68
C ASP A 137 15.28 11.88 3.50
N SER A 138 16.02 11.57 4.57
CA SER A 138 17.06 10.53 4.59
C SER A 138 16.48 9.13 4.45
N ALA A 139 15.41 8.80 5.18
CA ALA A 139 14.71 7.52 5.06
C ALA A 139 14.07 7.36 3.67
N SER A 140 13.43 8.41 3.17
CA SER A 140 12.82 8.47 1.84
C SER A 140 13.85 8.21 0.74
N LYS A 141 14.95 8.99 0.70
CA LYS A 141 16.03 8.83 -0.29
C LYS A 141 16.70 7.46 -0.22
N THR A 142 16.92 6.92 0.99
CA THR A 142 17.47 5.58 1.20
C THR A 142 16.55 4.49 0.64
N ALA A 143 15.25 4.55 0.97
CA ALA A 143 14.29 3.55 0.53
C ALA A 143 14.05 3.60 -1.00
N PHE A 144 13.99 4.79 -1.62
CA PHE A 144 13.92 4.91 -3.07
C PHE A 144 15.17 4.38 -3.78
N ALA A 145 16.37 4.75 -3.33
CA ALA A 145 17.61 4.25 -3.91
C ALA A 145 17.74 2.72 -3.76
N ALA A 146 17.18 2.14 -2.70
CA ALA A 146 17.12 0.69 -2.52
C ALA A 146 16.07 0.03 -3.47
N PHE A 147 14.90 0.64 -3.67
CA PHE A 147 13.93 0.19 -4.69
C PHE A 147 14.52 0.19 -6.10
N ASP A 148 15.24 1.26 -6.45
CA ASP A 148 15.82 1.42 -7.79
C ASP A 148 16.98 0.43 -8.02
N LYS A 149 17.76 0.12 -6.97
CA LYS A 149 18.77 -0.96 -7.01
C LYS A 149 18.15 -2.36 -7.04
N ALA A 150 17.07 -2.61 -6.30
CA ALA A 150 16.34 -3.88 -6.38
C ALA A 150 15.76 -4.11 -7.79
N LEU A 151 15.25 -3.05 -8.43
CA LEU A 151 14.79 -3.11 -9.82
C LEU A 151 15.93 -3.41 -10.80
N ALA A 152 17.11 -2.82 -10.61
CA ALA A 152 18.30 -3.15 -11.40
C ALA A 152 18.77 -4.60 -11.16
N ALA A 153 18.68 -5.10 -9.93
CA ALA A 153 19.05 -6.46 -9.54
C ALA A 153 18.11 -7.55 -10.07
N LEU A 154 16.90 -7.21 -10.56
CA LEU A 154 16.08 -8.12 -11.38
C LEU A 154 16.68 -8.35 -12.79
N GLY A 155 17.69 -7.59 -13.18
CA GLY A 155 18.27 -7.65 -14.52
C GLY A 155 17.30 -7.20 -15.60
N ASN A 156 17.38 -7.84 -16.77
CA ASN A 156 16.49 -7.65 -17.90
C ASN A 156 16.52 -8.93 -18.77
N PRO A 157 15.41 -9.61 -19.04
CA PRO A 157 15.40 -10.78 -19.94
C PRO A 157 15.69 -10.43 -21.42
N GLY A 158 15.69 -9.14 -21.77
CA GLY A 158 15.89 -8.67 -23.14
C GLY A 158 14.67 -8.93 -24.04
N LEU A 159 14.75 -8.49 -25.29
CA LEU A 159 13.76 -8.82 -26.32
C LEU A 159 14.35 -9.93 -27.20
N PHE A 160 13.77 -11.13 -27.13
CA PHE A 160 14.31 -12.35 -27.75
C PHE A 160 15.78 -12.63 -27.36
N GLY A 161 16.18 -12.29 -26.13
CA GLY A 161 17.56 -12.42 -25.63
C GLY A 161 18.49 -11.25 -26.00
N VAL A 162 18.08 -10.34 -26.88
CA VAL A 162 18.86 -9.13 -27.20
C VAL A 162 18.72 -8.11 -26.08
N GLY A 163 19.85 -7.58 -25.60
CA GLY A 163 19.90 -6.62 -24.48
C GLY A 163 19.66 -7.25 -23.10
N THR A 164 19.90 -8.56 -22.96
CA THR A 164 19.78 -9.27 -21.67
C THR A 164 20.80 -8.75 -20.65
N VAL A 165 20.34 -8.56 -19.41
CA VAL A 165 21.17 -8.27 -18.23
C VAL A 165 20.87 -9.37 -17.20
N PRO A 166 21.88 -10.09 -16.67
CA PRO A 166 21.65 -11.13 -15.67
C PRO A 166 21.06 -10.57 -14.37
N SER A 167 20.29 -11.38 -13.66
CA SER A 167 19.70 -11.02 -12.38
C SER A 167 20.62 -11.37 -11.21
N ASP A 168 20.64 -10.53 -10.18
CA ASP A 168 21.39 -10.72 -8.93
C ASP A 168 20.42 -10.88 -7.76
N LYS A 169 20.15 -12.14 -7.39
CA LYS A 169 19.26 -12.49 -6.29
C LYS A 169 19.79 -12.05 -4.93
N ASN A 170 21.12 -11.92 -4.78
CA ASN A 170 21.75 -11.52 -3.52
C ASN A 170 21.66 -10.00 -3.31
N GLU A 171 21.96 -9.20 -4.35
CA GLU A 171 21.77 -7.75 -4.29
C GLU A 171 20.29 -7.41 -4.14
N PHE A 172 19.38 -8.12 -4.83
CA PHE A 172 17.94 -7.95 -4.65
C PHE A 172 17.51 -8.14 -3.19
N LEU A 173 17.82 -9.30 -2.58
CA LEU A 173 17.48 -9.60 -1.18
C LEU A 173 18.13 -8.64 -0.18
N LYS A 174 19.34 -8.15 -0.47
CA LYS A 174 20.02 -7.12 0.32
C LYS A 174 19.28 -5.78 0.26
N GLN A 175 18.79 -5.38 -0.91
CA GLN A 175 18.06 -4.11 -1.08
C GLN A 175 16.62 -4.17 -0.54
N THR A 176 15.89 -5.28 -0.73
CA THR A 176 14.56 -5.46 -0.09
C THR A 176 14.67 -5.48 1.43
N LYS A 177 15.72 -6.10 1.99
CA LYS A 177 16.04 -6.05 3.43
C LYS A 177 16.37 -4.63 3.89
N LEU A 178 17.11 -3.85 3.10
CA LEU A 178 17.38 -2.44 3.40
C LEU A 178 16.08 -1.64 3.50
N ILE A 179 15.19 -1.70 2.50
CA ILE A 179 13.88 -1.01 2.50
C ILE A 179 13.08 -1.34 3.77
N ARG A 180 12.97 -2.64 4.13
CA ARG A 180 12.31 -3.07 5.37
C ARG A 180 12.93 -2.43 6.60
N SER A 181 14.25 -2.50 6.75
CA SER A 181 14.98 -1.94 7.90
C SER A 181 14.86 -0.41 8.01
N THR A 182 14.72 0.29 6.89
CA THR A 182 14.51 1.75 6.85
C THR A 182 13.08 2.14 7.24
N LEU A 183 12.06 1.37 6.84
CA LEU A 183 10.66 1.77 6.95
C LEU A 183 9.91 1.16 8.15
N GLN A 184 10.18 -0.10 8.51
CA GLN A 184 9.48 -0.80 9.62
C GLN A 184 9.58 -0.06 10.97
N PRO A 185 10.71 0.56 11.37
CA PRO A 185 10.81 1.26 12.65
C PRO A 185 10.01 2.58 12.73
N LEU A 186 9.62 3.18 11.59
CA LEU A 186 9.09 4.55 11.54
C LEU A 186 7.64 4.65 12.03
N PHE A 187 6.85 3.59 11.83
CA PHE A 187 5.44 3.54 12.22
C PHE A 187 5.14 2.26 13.00
N PRO A 188 5.60 2.15 14.26
CA PRO A 188 5.25 1.02 15.12
C PRO A 188 3.73 0.98 15.32
N TRP A 189 3.13 -0.18 15.12
CA TRP A 189 1.68 -0.36 15.19
C TRP A 189 1.16 -0.06 16.60
N LYS A 190 0.28 0.94 16.73
CA LYS A 190 -0.38 1.26 18.00
C LYS A 190 -1.62 0.39 18.10
N GLY A 191 -1.57 -0.66 18.93
CA GLY A 191 -2.75 -1.49 19.19
C GLY A 191 -3.91 -0.62 19.68
N GLY A 192 -5.04 -0.66 18.98
CA GLY A 192 -6.21 0.13 19.36
C GLY A 192 -6.74 -0.36 20.69
N THR A 193 -6.65 0.47 21.73
CA THR A 193 -7.36 0.25 22.98
C THR A 193 -8.85 0.37 22.70
N ALA A 194 -9.52 -0.78 22.58
CA ALA A 194 -10.95 -0.86 22.79
C ALA A 194 -11.21 -0.48 24.26
N SER A 195 -11.39 0.81 24.51
CA SER A 195 -11.64 1.33 25.86
C SER A 195 -12.91 0.68 26.40
N PRO A 196 -12.84 -0.15 27.47
CA PRO A 196 -14.02 -0.81 27.99
C PRO A 196 -14.96 0.25 28.56
N ALA A 197 -16.20 0.27 28.07
CA ALA A 197 -17.16 1.31 28.41
C ALA A 197 -17.49 1.31 29.91
N GLY A 198 -16.93 2.27 30.65
CA GLY A 198 -17.52 2.77 31.89
C GLY A 198 -17.58 1.83 33.10
N THR A 199 -16.54 1.05 33.39
CA THR A 199 -16.40 0.49 34.76
C THR A 199 -16.10 1.61 35.74
N LYS A 200 -17.09 2.00 36.55
CA LYS A 200 -16.88 2.92 37.68
C LYS A 200 -16.06 2.23 38.77
N THR A 201 -14.76 2.52 38.83
CA THR A 201 -13.92 2.12 39.97
C THR A 201 -14.22 2.99 41.18
N THR A 202 -15.15 2.53 42.03
CA THR A 202 -15.37 3.10 43.36
C THR A 202 -14.12 2.86 44.22
N ALA A 203 -13.65 3.89 44.93
CA ALA A 203 -12.52 3.74 45.86
C ALA A 203 -12.92 2.95 47.12
N GLY A 204 -12.03 2.08 47.58
CA GLY A 204 -12.21 1.28 48.80
C GLY A 204 -11.11 0.24 48.94
N GLY A 205 -10.04 0.58 49.66
CA GLY A 205 -8.88 -0.31 49.85
C GLY A 205 -8.78 -0.84 51.28
N SER A 206 -8.12 -2.00 51.42
CA SER A 206 -7.42 -2.44 52.65
C SER A 206 -6.57 -3.68 52.33
N SER A 207 -5.34 -3.71 52.84
CA SER A 207 -4.50 -4.92 52.94
C SER A 207 -4.55 -5.41 54.40
N PRO A 208 -4.26 -6.70 54.70
CA PRO A 208 -2.88 -7.03 55.07
C PRO A 208 -2.36 -8.44 54.70
N ALA A 209 -1.05 -8.48 54.38
CA ALA A 209 0.01 -9.46 54.69
C ALA A 209 -0.24 -10.95 55.02
N GLY A 210 0.67 -11.82 54.53
CA GLY A 210 0.86 -13.24 54.90
C GLY A 210 1.37 -14.11 53.73
N GLN A 211 2.64 -14.11 53.31
CA GLN A 211 3.91 -14.57 53.93
C GLN A 211 4.21 -16.09 53.75
N GLN A 212 5.45 -16.40 53.29
CA GLN A 212 6.21 -17.68 53.30
C GLN A 212 6.05 -18.72 52.14
N THR A 213 7.21 -19.03 51.53
CA THR A 213 7.63 -20.22 50.76
C THR A 213 8.32 -21.25 51.71
N PRO A 214 8.87 -22.45 51.32
CA PRO A 214 9.22 -23.03 50.00
C PRO A 214 8.63 -24.48 49.79
N THR A 215 9.18 -25.56 49.20
CA THR A 215 10.55 -25.98 48.75
C THR A 215 10.55 -27.21 47.80
N SER A 216 11.63 -27.38 47.02
CA SER A 216 12.26 -28.65 46.57
C SER A 216 11.64 -29.55 45.46
N GLY A 217 12.53 -30.21 44.68
CA GLY A 217 12.22 -31.34 43.76
C GLY A 217 12.61 -31.10 42.28
N SER A 218 13.87 -30.80 41.93
CA SER A 218 14.99 -31.74 41.65
C SER A 218 15.02 -32.41 40.25
N LEU A 219 16.19 -32.32 39.62
CA LEU A 219 16.69 -33.01 38.40
C LEU A 219 17.17 -34.47 38.76
N PRO A 220 17.77 -35.30 37.87
CA PRO A 220 18.18 -35.11 36.46
C PRO A 220 17.86 -36.27 35.48
N GLY A 221 18.31 -36.17 34.21
CA GLY A 221 18.43 -37.28 33.26
C GLY A 221 19.31 -36.95 32.04
N GLN A 222 20.36 -37.73 31.75
CA GLN A 222 21.32 -37.52 30.65
C GLN A 222 21.38 -38.71 29.68
N SER A 223 21.58 -38.43 28.38
CA SER A 223 22.39 -39.16 27.36
C SER A 223 22.05 -38.58 25.97
N ALA A 224 22.99 -38.16 25.11
CA ALA A 224 23.94 -38.97 24.31
C ALA A 224 23.21 -39.85 23.23
N VAL A 225 23.67 -39.98 21.98
CA VAL A 225 24.99 -39.72 21.36
C VAL A 225 24.85 -39.21 19.90
N SER A 226 25.94 -38.73 19.29
CA SER A 226 26.10 -38.59 17.82
C SER A 226 26.85 -39.81 17.25
N PRO A 227 26.83 -40.07 15.92
CA PRO A 227 28.06 -39.81 15.16
C PRO A 227 27.94 -39.46 13.65
N ALA A 228 28.95 -38.74 13.16
CA ALA A 228 29.70 -38.90 11.89
C ALA A 228 28.99 -39.05 10.51
N ALA A 229 29.04 -37.94 9.74
CA ALA A 229 29.61 -37.78 8.39
C ALA A 229 29.88 -38.98 7.45
N GLN A 230 29.61 -38.76 6.14
CA GLN A 230 30.43 -39.29 5.03
C GLN A 230 30.29 -38.48 3.72
N ALA A 231 31.41 -38.34 3.00
CA ALA A 231 31.58 -37.95 1.58
C ALA A 231 32.84 -38.68 1.06
N PRO A 232 32.90 -39.09 -0.23
CA PRO A 232 33.46 -38.27 -1.34
C PRO A 232 32.58 -38.42 -2.63
N GLU A 233 32.92 -38.14 -3.89
CA GLU A 233 34.12 -37.70 -4.67
C GLU A 233 33.79 -36.36 -5.43
N GLN A 234 34.48 -35.75 -6.41
CA GLN A 234 35.52 -36.12 -7.42
C GLN A 234 35.03 -37.07 -8.55
N SER A 235 35.59 -37.10 -9.79
CA SER A 235 36.61 -36.26 -10.46
C SER A 235 36.15 -35.82 -11.90
N PRO A 236 36.95 -35.71 -13.00
CA PRO A 236 37.17 -34.39 -13.64
C PRO A 236 36.77 -34.26 -15.14
N GLY A 237 36.91 -33.05 -15.69
CA GLY A 237 36.88 -32.79 -17.14
C GLY A 237 37.63 -31.49 -17.52
N GLN A 238 38.62 -31.58 -18.42
CA GLN A 238 39.43 -30.46 -18.92
C GLN A 238 39.00 -30.06 -20.35
N GLY A 239 39.25 -28.81 -20.79
CA GLY A 239 38.85 -28.40 -22.15
C GLY A 239 39.10 -26.95 -22.59
N GLU A 240 40.29 -26.39 -22.35
CA GLU A 240 40.84 -25.26 -23.13
C GLU A 240 41.81 -25.82 -24.22
N PRO A 241 42.33 -25.06 -25.23
CA PRO A 241 42.62 -23.60 -25.21
C PRO A 241 42.40 -22.81 -26.53
N ALA A 242 42.79 -21.52 -26.47
CA ALA A 242 43.16 -20.60 -27.58
C ALA A 242 42.04 -20.08 -28.51
N ALA A 243 41.85 -18.78 -28.83
CA ALA A 243 42.61 -17.51 -28.78
C ALA A 243 43.23 -17.05 -30.12
N GLN A 244 42.82 -15.86 -30.60
CA GLN A 244 43.69 -14.84 -31.23
C GLN A 244 42.99 -13.49 -31.50
N SER A 245 43.78 -12.41 -31.42
CA SER A 245 43.80 -11.16 -32.23
C SER A 245 42.49 -10.64 -32.87
N SER A 246 42.15 -9.34 -32.83
CA SER A 246 43.06 -8.21 -33.11
C SER A 246 42.57 -6.87 -32.56
N ALA A 247 43.50 -5.93 -32.34
CA ALA A 247 43.19 -4.54 -32.02
C ALA A 247 43.00 -3.68 -33.29
N HIS A 248 42.30 -2.54 -33.15
CA HIS A 248 42.44 -1.37 -34.02
C HIS A 248 42.20 -0.08 -33.21
N SER A 249 42.97 0.96 -33.48
CA SER A 249 42.96 2.23 -32.74
C SER A 249 42.66 3.42 -33.64
N ALA A 250 41.58 4.15 -33.34
CA ALA A 250 41.36 5.57 -33.63
C ALA A 250 40.13 6.03 -32.82
N GLY A 251 40.02 7.24 -32.29
CA GLY A 251 40.97 8.36 -32.27
C GLY A 251 40.21 9.69 -32.32
N GLY A 252 40.19 10.45 -31.23
CA GLY A 252 39.44 11.73 -31.19
C GLY A 252 39.20 12.29 -29.79
N GLN A 253 40.07 13.22 -29.38
CA GLN A 253 39.68 14.36 -28.54
C GLN A 253 39.10 15.45 -29.50
N THR A 254 38.43 16.53 -29.13
CA THR A 254 38.61 17.44 -27.98
C THR A 254 37.33 18.21 -27.59
N ASP A 255 37.37 18.86 -26.42
CA ASP A 255 36.76 20.14 -26.02
C ASP A 255 35.27 20.50 -26.25
N GLY A 256 34.66 21.05 -25.19
CA GLY A 256 33.62 22.09 -25.25
C GLY A 256 34.17 23.39 -24.63
N PRO A 257 33.38 24.23 -23.94
CA PRO A 257 31.93 24.41 -23.97
C PRO A 257 31.51 25.90 -24.17
N THR A 258 30.33 26.17 -24.73
CA THR A 258 29.72 27.53 -24.75
C THR A 258 28.22 27.45 -24.49
N ALA A 259 27.64 28.50 -23.90
CA ALA A 259 26.27 28.51 -23.36
C ALA A 259 25.36 29.59 -24.01
N ASN A 260 24.18 29.77 -23.39
CA ASN A 260 23.19 30.86 -23.57
C ASN A 260 22.25 30.78 -24.81
N PRO A 261 21.06 31.42 -24.76
CA PRO A 261 20.36 32.00 -23.61
C PRO A 261 18.94 31.42 -23.39
N ALA A 262 18.30 31.79 -22.27
CA ALA A 262 16.86 31.57 -22.05
C ALA A 262 16.03 32.81 -22.48
N PRO A 263 14.80 32.63 -22.98
CA PRO A 263 13.75 33.64 -22.90
C PRO A 263 12.93 33.46 -21.61
N ALA A 264 12.44 34.56 -21.03
CA ALA A 264 11.68 34.55 -19.80
C ALA A 264 10.21 34.94 -20.01
N GLY A 265 9.30 34.21 -19.34
CA GLY A 265 7.97 34.68 -18.94
C GLY A 265 6.85 34.60 -19.98
N GLU A 266 5.80 33.85 -19.64
CA GLU A 266 4.43 34.38 -19.61
C GLU A 266 3.54 33.58 -18.64
N GLY A 267 2.48 34.18 -18.12
CA GLY A 267 1.71 33.66 -16.98
C GLY A 267 0.60 32.67 -17.36
N ALA A 268 0.73 31.42 -16.95
CA ALA A 268 -0.32 30.41 -17.10
C ALA A 268 -1.51 30.69 -16.16
N LYS A 269 -2.67 31.06 -16.71
CA LYS A 269 -3.93 31.21 -15.99
C LYS A 269 -4.49 29.84 -15.57
N PRO A 270 -5.14 29.69 -14.40
CA PRO A 270 -5.80 28.44 -14.03
C PRO A 270 -6.97 28.13 -14.99
N ALA A 271 -7.11 26.86 -15.36
CA ALA A 271 -8.18 26.40 -16.25
C ALA A 271 -9.55 26.39 -15.54
N PRO A 272 -10.67 26.68 -16.25
CA PRO A 272 -11.99 26.75 -15.64
C PRO A 272 -12.53 25.36 -15.27
N SER A 273 -13.05 25.23 -14.04
CA SER A 273 -13.67 24.02 -13.53
C SER A 273 -15.04 23.75 -14.17
N LYS A 274 -15.11 22.73 -15.05
CA LYS A 274 -16.38 22.24 -15.61
C LYS A 274 -17.05 21.21 -14.69
N VAL A 275 -17.76 21.69 -13.68
CA VAL A 275 -18.79 20.92 -12.96
C VAL A 275 -20.15 21.59 -13.16
N ASN A 276 -21.14 20.84 -13.65
CA ASN A 276 -22.45 21.38 -13.99
C ASN A 276 -23.38 21.30 -12.76
N PRO A 277 -23.78 22.44 -12.14
CA PRO A 277 -24.51 22.44 -10.86
C PRO A 277 -25.91 21.80 -10.93
N VAL A 278 -26.48 21.64 -12.13
CA VAL A 278 -27.79 20.99 -12.33
C VAL A 278 -27.77 19.54 -11.86
N VAL A 279 -26.66 18.82 -12.02
CA VAL A 279 -26.56 17.39 -11.67
C VAL A 279 -26.65 17.17 -10.15
N THR A 280 -26.04 18.07 -9.36
CA THR A 280 -26.05 18.00 -7.89
C THR A 280 -27.45 18.21 -7.31
N ALA A 281 -28.25 19.10 -7.92
CA ALA A 281 -29.63 19.35 -7.49
C ALA A 281 -30.55 18.13 -7.69
N SER A 282 -30.36 17.36 -8.76
CA SER A 282 -31.20 16.21 -9.10
C SER A 282 -31.12 15.06 -8.09
N LEU A 283 -29.93 14.77 -7.52
CA LEU A 283 -29.80 13.70 -6.51
C LEU A 283 -30.54 14.05 -5.21
N MET A 284 -30.45 15.30 -4.74
CA MET A 284 -31.13 15.73 -3.52
C MET A 284 -32.66 15.74 -3.67
N GLY A 285 -33.17 16.15 -4.84
CA GLY A 285 -34.61 16.13 -5.13
C GLY A 285 -35.21 14.72 -5.12
N GLY A 286 -34.50 13.72 -5.64
CA GLY A 286 -34.99 12.34 -5.73
C GLY A 286 -35.23 11.68 -4.37
N LEU A 287 -34.34 11.90 -3.40
CA LEU A 287 -34.41 11.22 -2.09
C LEU A 287 -35.63 11.64 -1.27
N ILE A 288 -36.00 12.92 -1.32
CA ILE A 288 -37.12 13.49 -0.54
C ILE A 288 -38.46 12.87 -0.97
N ILE A 289 -38.64 12.60 -2.27
CA ILE A 289 -39.88 12.03 -2.82
C ILE A 289 -40.10 10.59 -2.34
N VAL A 290 -39.03 9.79 -2.22
CA VAL A 290 -39.10 8.40 -1.74
C VAL A 290 -39.48 8.34 -0.25
N PHE A 291 -38.85 9.15 0.60
CA PHE A 291 -39.20 9.19 2.03
C PHE A 291 -40.59 9.79 2.29
N GLY A 292 -40.98 10.85 1.56
CA GLY A 292 -42.31 11.45 1.70
C GLY A 292 -43.45 10.50 1.30
N SER A 293 -43.27 9.71 0.24
CA SER A 293 -44.28 8.74 -0.21
C SER A 293 -44.40 7.54 0.74
N LEU A 294 -43.29 7.02 1.30
CA LEU A 294 -43.30 5.98 2.32
C LEU A 294 -44.02 6.43 3.60
N PHE A 295 -43.73 7.65 4.10
CA PHE A 295 -44.35 8.18 5.33
C PHE A 295 -45.87 8.38 5.19
N TRP A 296 -46.33 8.89 4.04
CA TRP A 296 -47.77 9.04 3.75
C TRP A 296 -48.49 7.68 3.74
N LEU A 297 -47.86 6.65 3.18
CA LEU A 297 -48.45 5.31 3.05
C LEU A 297 -48.51 4.58 4.41
N ALA A 298 -47.51 4.78 5.28
CA ALA A 298 -47.53 4.28 6.66
C ALA A 298 -48.68 4.89 7.48
N LYS A 299 -48.82 6.23 7.45
CA LYS A 299 -49.89 6.95 8.15
C LYS A 299 -51.29 6.55 7.64
N ARG A 300 -51.44 6.29 6.33
CA ARG A 300 -52.72 5.82 5.75
C ARG A 300 -53.11 4.41 6.23
N LYS A 301 -52.16 3.57 6.64
CA LYS A 301 -52.40 2.21 7.15
C LYS A 301 -52.57 2.11 8.68
N LYS A 302 -52.43 3.21 9.43
CA LYS A 302 -52.36 3.22 10.91
C LYS A 302 -51.26 2.28 11.45
N TRP A 303 -50.10 2.24 10.80
CA TRP A 303 -48.92 1.51 11.28
C TRP A 303 -48.00 2.37 12.16
N ILE A 304 -48.24 3.69 12.14
CA ILE A 304 -47.71 4.76 13.00
C ILE A 304 -48.86 5.77 13.16
#